data_AF-A0A3N6QSP5-F1
#
_entry.id   AF-A0A3N6QSP5-F1
#
_cell.length_a   1.000
_cell.length_b   1.000
_cell.length_c   1.000
_cell.angle_alpha   90.00
_cell.angle_beta   90.00
_cell.angle_gamma   90.00
#
_symmetry.space_group_name_H-M   'P 1'
#
loop_
_entity.id
_entity.type
_entity.pdbx_description
1 polymer ?
#
loop_
_entity_poly.entity_id
_entity_poly.type
_entity_poly.pdbx_seq_one_letter_code
_entity_poly.pdbx_strand_id
1 'polypeptide(L)' 'MEMYPTGSSLPDCSYACGACSPCKRVMISFQCSAESCSVIYRCTCRGRYYHVPSRA' A
#
# COMPACT_ATOMS: atom_id res chain seq x y z
N MET A 1 -5.54 -22.09 -12.67
CA MET A 1 -4.47 -21.55 -11.80
C MET A 1 -5.11 -20.46 -10.97
N GLU A 2 -5.70 -20.82 -9.84
CA GLU A 2 -6.30 -19.84 -8.95
C GLU A 2 -5.15 -19.10 -8.28
N MET A 3 -4.87 -17.90 -8.78
CA MET A 3 -3.90 -17.02 -8.19
C MET A 3 -4.47 -16.57 -6.87
N TYR A 4 -4.07 -17.20 -5.77
CA TYR A 4 -4.25 -16.62 -4.45
C TYR A 4 -3.45 -15.31 -4.47
N PRO A 5 -4.07 -14.11 -4.46
CA PRO A 5 -3.31 -12.91 -4.17
C PRO A 5 -2.77 -13.14 -2.78
N THR A 6 -1.46 -13.18 -2.60
CA THR A 6 -0.84 -13.38 -1.28
C THR A 6 -0.99 -12.10 -0.42
N GLY A 7 -2.22 -11.56 -0.35
CA GLY A 7 -2.66 -10.44 0.47
C GLY A 7 -3.31 -9.29 -0.30
N SER A 8 -4.64 -9.17 -0.17
CA SER A 8 -5.47 -7.97 -0.27
C SER A 8 -5.57 -7.21 -1.60
N SER A 9 -6.83 -6.87 -1.93
CA SER A 9 -7.15 -5.83 -2.92
C SER A 9 -6.25 -4.61 -2.72
N LEU A 10 -5.78 -4.05 -3.83
CA LEU A 10 -5.03 -2.81 -3.84
C LEU A 10 -5.76 -1.77 -2.98
N PRO A 11 -5.11 -1.20 -1.94
CA PRO A 11 -5.81 -0.38 -0.99
C PRO A 11 -6.28 0.92 -1.62
N ASP A 12 -7.49 1.32 -1.25
CA ASP A 12 -8.03 2.62 -1.59
C ASP A 12 -7.53 3.65 -0.58
N CYS A 13 -6.63 4.52 -1.05
CA CYS A 13 -6.10 5.62 -0.24
C CYS A 13 -6.99 6.85 -0.29
N SER A 14 -8.06 6.88 -1.09
CA SER A 14 -8.87 8.08 -1.35
C SER A 14 -9.39 8.74 -0.07
N TYR A 15 -9.67 7.94 0.97
CA TYR A 15 -10.14 8.40 2.27
C TYR A 15 -9.13 8.21 3.41
N ALA A 16 -7.97 7.60 3.15
CA ALA A 16 -7.00 7.23 4.18
C ALA A 16 -6.23 8.43 4.77
N CYS A 17 -6.01 9.48 3.97
CA CYS A 17 -5.30 10.68 4.43
C CYS A 17 -6.23 11.76 5.04
N GLY A 18 -7.52 11.46 5.27
CA GLY A 18 -8.50 12.43 5.77
C GLY A 18 -8.67 13.64 4.85
N ALA A 19 -8.50 14.85 5.38
CA ALA A 19 -8.58 16.10 4.62
C ALA A 19 -7.34 16.42 3.76
N CYS A 20 -6.31 15.57 3.78
CA CYS A 20 -5.06 15.83 3.07
C CYS A 20 -5.17 15.46 1.59
N SER A 21 -5.00 16.45 0.69
CA SER A 21 -4.90 16.25 -0.75
C SER A 21 -3.56 16.79 -1.30
N PRO A 22 -2.92 16.07 -2.24
CA PRO A 22 -3.31 14.78 -2.82
C PRO A 22 -2.89 13.57 -1.94
N CYS A 23 -3.80 12.63 -1.71
CA CYS A 23 -3.51 11.34 -1.08
C CYS A 23 -3.21 10.29 -2.16
N LYS A 24 -2.03 9.68 -2.12
CA LYS A 24 -1.55 8.74 -3.13
C LYS A 24 -1.17 7.40 -2.50
N ARG A 25 -1.32 6.32 -3.25
CA ARG A 25 -0.76 5.01 -2.88
C ARG A 25 0.69 4.92 -3.34
N VAL A 26 1.55 4.36 -2.50
CA VAL A 26 2.94 4.05 -2.83
C VAL A 26 3.25 2.59 -2.52
N MET A 27 4.07 1.98 -3.38
CA MET A 27 4.66 0.67 -3.17
C MET A 27 6.02 0.86 -2.49
N ILE A 28 6.25 0.12 -1.42
CA ILE A 28 7.51 0.07 -0.71
C ILE A 28 8.05 -1.34 -0.91
N SER A 29 9.07 -1.48 -1.74
CA SER A 29 9.85 -2.70 -1.89
C SER A 29 11.07 -2.64 -1.00
N PHE A 30 11.33 -3.72 -0.28
CA PHE A 30 12.59 -3.89 0.43
C PHE A 30 13.59 -4.50 -0.53
N GLN A 31 14.79 -3.92 -0.63
CA GLN A 31 15.86 -4.51 -1.42
C GLN A 31 16.29 -5.80 -0.73
N CYS A 32 16.13 -6.93 -1.42
CA CYS A 32 16.50 -8.24 -0.91
C CYS A 32 17.21 -9.03 -2.01
N SER A 33 18.14 -9.92 -1.62
CA SER A 33 18.94 -10.72 -2.56
C SER A 33 18.23 -11.99 -3.04
N ALA A 34 16.94 -12.17 -2.71
CA ALA A 34 16.14 -13.35 -3.04
C ALA A 34 15.04 -13.02 -4.07
N GLU A 35 14.62 -14.00 -4.87
CA GLU A 35 13.67 -13.83 -6.00
C GLU A 35 12.28 -13.31 -5.61
N SER A 36 11.94 -13.20 -4.33
CA SER A 36 10.69 -12.59 -3.85
C SER A 36 10.95 -11.64 -2.69
N CYS A 37 11.12 -10.36 -3.01
CA CYS A 37 11.11 -9.30 -2.00
C CYS A 37 9.70 -8.95 -1.60
N SER A 38 9.48 -8.79 -0.29
CA SER A 38 8.21 -8.31 0.23
C SER A 38 7.94 -6.89 -0.29
N VAL A 39 6.75 -6.70 -0.83
CA VAL A 39 6.23 -5.39 -1.25
C VAL A 39 5.10 -5.00 -0.30
N ILE A 40 5.21 -3.82 0.31
CA ILE A 40 4.21 -3.27 1.21
C ILE A 40 3.57 -2.06 0.55
N TYR A 41 2.24 -1.98 0.61
CA TYR A 41 1.51 -0.79 0.18
C TYR A 41 1.31 0.18 1.34
N ARG A 42 1.50 1.47 1.09
CA ARG A 42 1.16 2.56 2.02
C ARG A 42 0.43 3.69 1.32
N CYS A 43 -0.30 4.49 2.08
CA CYS A 43 -0.83 5.77 1.61
C CYS A 43 0.14 6.90 2.00
N THR A 44 0.30 7.90 1.14
CA THR A 44 1.13 9.08 1.39
C THR A 44 0.40 10.36 1.03
N CYS A 45 0.59 11.40 1.84
CA CYS A 45 0.18 12.76 1.50
C CYS A 45 1.22 13.75 2.02
N ARG A 46 1.71 14.64 1.14
CA ARG A 46 2.73 15.66 1.46
C ARG A 46 3.95 15.09 2.22
N GLY A 47 4.40 13.88 1.83
CA GLY A 47 5.56 13.22 2.43
C GLY A 47 5.29 12.47 3.75
N ARG A 48 4.06 12.46 4.25
CA ARG A 48 3.66 11.68 5.44
C ARG A 48 3.01 10.37 5.02
N TYR A 49 3.36 9.29 5.70
CA TYR A 49 2.74 7.98 5.50
C TYR A 49 1.50 7.82 6.38
N TYR A 50 0.45 7.21 5.82
CA TYR A 50 -0.80 6.93 6.50
C TYR A 50 -1.07 5.43 6.49
N HIS A 51 -1.80 4.97 7.51
CA HIS A 51 -2.23 3.59 7.61
C HIS A 51 -3.15 3.24 6.45
N VAL A 52 -2.99 2.03 5.92
CA VAL A 52 -3.84 1.51 4.86
C VAL A 52 -5.06 0.86 5.49
N PRO A 53 -6.29 1.22 5.10
CA PRO A 53 -7.48 0.51 5.57
C PRO A 53 -7.47 -0.92 5.03
N SER A 54 -7.35 -1.91 5.91
CA SER A 54 -7.68 -3.30 5.63
C SER A 54 -9.20 -3.43 5.68
N ARG A 55 -9.85 -3.74 4.55
CA ARG A 55 -11.28 -4.08 4.56
C ARG A 55 -11.49 -5.26 5.51
N ALA A 56 -12.33 -5.06 6.53
CA ALA A 56 -12.86 -6.12 7.38
C ALA A 56 -13.83 -6.99 6.59
#